data_AF-A0A8D8R7S7-F1
#
_entry.id   AF-A0A8D8R7S7-F1
#
_cell.length_a   1.000
_cell.length_b   1.000
_cell.length_c   1.000
_cell.angle_alpha   90.00
_cell.angle_beta   90.00
_cell.angle_gamma   90.00
#
_symmetry.space_group_name_H-M   'P 1'
#
loop_
_entity.id
_entity.type
_entity.pdbx_description
1 polymer ?
#
loop_
_entity_poly.entity_id
_entity_poly.type
_entity_poly.pdbx_seq_one_letter_code
_entity_poly.pdbx_strand_id
1 'polypeptide(L)'
;MDKPGNIYRNQIDFIMVNKRFKNSCTSVKTYPGADIGSNHVPLVGVFAVRLKNVNKKRVSLYDLRKLQEQVTKEKATRTINTKIQASEEKDIETEMTNLGQAVESVKKELLKPDGRKKKSWMTEEILNLMEERRINKGNESEYRRIQKIIRGKIREAKDKEMTMKCEEIEFFQSKYDEFNVGT
;
A
#
# COMPACT_ATOMS: atom_id res chain seq x y z
N MET A 1 17.44 2.36 28.78
CA MET A 1 17.69 1.44 29.92
C MET A 1 17.94 2.33 31.13
N ASP A 2 17.07 2.27 32.13
CA ASP A 2 17.07 3.20 33.26
C ASP A 2 18.29 2.96 34.17
N LYS A 3 18.92 4.04 34.66
CA LYS A 3 20.02 3.96 35.62
C LYS A 3 19.49 3.55 37.00
N PRO A 4 20.21 2.72 37.77
CA PRO A 4 19.79 2.35 39.12
C PRO A 4 19.78 3.60 40.01
N GLY A 5 18.65 3.86 40.67
CA GLY A 5 18.48 4.94 41.65
C GLY A 5 17.64 6.15 41.23
N ASN A 6 17.24 6.28 39.97
CA ASN A 6 16.37 7.37 39.53
C ASN A 6 15.41 6.93 38.41
N ILE A 7 14.41 6.12 38.77
CA ILE A 7 13.40 5.61 37.83
C ILE A 7 12.33 6.68 37.62
N TYR A 8 12.55 7.57 36.65
CA TYR A 8 11.57 8.56 36.24
C TYR A 8 10.68 7.99 35.12
N ARG A 9 9.44 7.57 35.46
CA ARG A 9 8.47 7.04 34.51
C ARG A 9 7.44 8.10 34.14
N ASN A 10 7.68 8.82 33.06
CA ASN A 10 6.70 9.73 32.48
C ASN A 10 5.59 8.95 31.75
N GLN A 11 4.39 8.90 32.32
CA GLN A 11 3.21 8.42 31.64
C GLN A 11 2.40 9.62 31.11
N ILE A 12 2.51 9.87 29.81
CA ILE A 12 1.85 11.00 29.13
C ILE A 12 0.81 10.55 28.09
N ASP A 13 0.81 9.27 27.73
CA ASP A 13 -0.12 8.68 26.77
C ASP A 13 -1.27 7.97 27.50
N PHE A 14 -2.53 8.30 27.16
CA PHE A 14 -3.73 7.76 27.79
C PHE A 14 -4.81 7.42 26.77
N ILE A 15 -5.59 6.37 27.03
CA ILE A 15 -6.83 6.08 26.31
C ILE A 15 -7.99 6.39 27.24
N MET A 16 -8.74 7.46 26.94
CA MET A 16 -9.91 7.84 27.71
C MET A 16 -11.13 7.06 27.24
N VAL A 17 -11.81 6.39 28.17
CA VAL A 17 -13.02 5.61 27.90
C VAL A 17 -14.15 6.14 28.76
N ASN A 18 -15.33 6.34 28.17
CA ASN A 18 -16.50 6.74 28.94
C ASN A 18 -16.82 5.66 29.99
N LYS A 19 -17.16 6.09 31.22
CA LYS A 19 -17.47 5.20 32.36
C LYS A 19 -18.47 4.10 32.00
N ARG A 20 -19.45 4.38 31.14
CA ARG A 20 -20.44 3.41 30.64
C ARG A 20 -19.80 2.20 29.95
N PHE A 21 -18.69 2.40 29.25
CA PHE A 21 -17.99 1.35 28.49
C PHE A 21 -16.74 0.84 29.21
N LYS A 22 -16.54 1.17 30.49
CA LYS A 22 -15.36 0.71 31.25
C LYS A 22 -15.18 -0.82 31.17
N ASN A 23 -16.28 -1.56 31.25
CA ASN A 23 -16.27 -3.03 31.22
C ASN A 23 -15.95 -3.62 29.85
N SER A 24 -15.91 -2.82 28.78
CA SER A 24 -15.51 -3.31 27.45
C SER A 24 -13.99 -3.40 27.30
N CYS A 25 -13.23 -2.68 28.14
CA CYS A 25 -11.78 -2.72 28.10
C CYS A 25 -11.26 -4.03 28.72
N THR A 26 -10.73 -4.92 27.89
CA THR A 26 -10.21 -6.23 28.32
C THR A 26 -8.74 -6.18 28.70
N SER A 27 -7.94 -5.35 28.02
CA SER A 27 -6.52 -5.20 28.30
C SER A 27 -6.00 -3.87 27.78
N VAL A 28 -5.04 -3.28 28.48
CA VAL A 28 -4.28 -2.12 28.01
C VAL A 28 -2.81 -2.38 28.30
N LYS A 29 -1.96 -2.27 27.28
CA LYS A 29 -0.53 -2.55 27.37
C LYS A 29 0.28 -1.51 26.62
N THR A 30 1.45 -1.18 27.16
CA THR A 30 2.47 -0.42 26.45
C THR A 30 3.39 -1.38 25.69
N TYR A 31 3.96 -0.91 24.57
CA TYR A 31 4.91 -1.70 23.76
C TYR A 31 6.27 -0.99 23.66
N PRO A 32 7.13 -1.01 24.70
CA PRO A 32 8.41 -0.31 24.70
C PRO A 32 9.37 -0.75 23.59
N GLY A 33 9.28 -2.03 23.19
CA GLY A 33 10.07 -2.61 22.09
C GLY A 33 9.58 -2.26 20.70
N ALA A 34 8.42 -1.60 20.56
CA ALA A 34 7.96 -1.11 19.27
C ALA A 34 8.77 0.12 18.86
N ASP A 35 9.22 0.13 17.61
CA ASP A 35 9.84 1.29 16.99
C ASP A 35 8.83 2.00 16.09
N ILE A 36 8.41 3.19 16.52
CA ILE A 36 7.45 4.03 15.80
C ILE A 36 8.08 5.30 15.21
N GLY A 37 9.42 5.42 15.22
CA GLY A 37 10.08 6.64 14.74
C GLY A 37 9.86 7.86 15.64
N SER A 38 9.41 7.66 16.88
CA SER A 38 9.11 8.69 17.87
C SER A 38 9.64 8.26 19.25
N ASN A 39 9.85 9.24 20.12
CA ASN A 39 10.20 9.04 21.53
C ASN A 39 9.01 8.53 22.38
N HIS A 40 7.80 8.47 21.82
CA HIS A 40 6.63 7.90 22.47
C HIS A 40 6.64 6.37 22.46
N VAL A 41 5.98 5.77 23.46
CA VAL A 41 5.74 4.33 23.53
C VAL A 41 4.28 4.06 23.18
N PRO A 42 3.97 3.19 22.19
CA PRO A 42 2.59 2.88 21.85
C PRO A 42 1.82 2.31 23.03
N LEU A 43 0.65 2.89 23.30
CA LEU A 43 -0.36 2.37 24.23
C LEU A 43 -1.47 1.71 23.43
N VAL A 44 -1.66 0.40 23.62
CA VAL A 44 -2.64 -0.40 22.86
C VAL A 44 -3.66 -0.97 23.83
N GLY A 45 -4.94 -0.67 23.57
CA GLY A 45 -6.08 -1.21 24.29
C GLY A 45 -6.87 -2.22 23.46
N VAL A 46 -7.30 -3.30 24.10
CA VAL A 46 -8.17 -4.33 23.51
C VAL A 46 -9.58 -4.14 24.10
N PHE A 47 -10.55 -3.87 23.22
CA PHE A 47 -11.92 -3.55 23.62
C PHE A 47 -12.93 -4.55 23.03
N ALA A 48 -13.75 -5.14 23.87
CA ALA A 48 -14.89 -5.97 23.51
C ALA A 48 -16.12 -5.09 23.24
N VAL A 49 -16.12 -4.38 22.10
CA VAL A 49 -17.24 -3.53 21.67
C VAL A 49 -17.63 -3.86 20.24
N ARG A 50 -18.95 -3.96 19.99
CA ARG A 50 -19.47 -4.03 18.62
C ARG A 50 -19.67 -2.62 18.06
N LEU A 51 -18.79 -2.21 17.15
CA LEU A 51 -18.93 -0.94 16.43
C LEU A 51 -19.90 -1.12 15.25
N LYS A 52 -20.68 -0.07 14.95
CA LYS A 52 -21.49 -0.02 13.72
C LYS A 52 -20.53 0.07 12.53
N ASN A 53 -20.63 -0.87 11.60
CA ASN A 53 -19.90 -0.76 10.35
C ASN A 53 -20.57 0.30 9.46
N VAL A 54 -19.81 1.31 9.06
CA VAL A 54 -20.27 2.28 8.06
C VAL A 54 -19.89 1.71 6.69
N ASN A 55 -20.89 1.15 6.01
CA ASN A 55 -20.73 0.64 4.65
C ASN A 55 -20.50 1.79 3.68
N LYS A 56 -19.27 2.28 3.60
CA LYS A 56 -18.84 3.14 2.49
C LYS A 56 -18.72 2.26 1.25
N LYS A 57 -19.30 2.69 0.13
CA LYS A 57 -19.04 2.07 -1.18
C LYS A 57 -17.53 2.10 -1.40
N ARG A 58 -16.86 0.97 -1.24
CA ARG A 58 -15.44 0.82 -1.56
C ARG A 58 -15.35 0.58 -3.04
N VAL A 59 -14.59 1.42 -3.74
CA VAL A 59 -14.19 1.14 -5.11
C VAL A 59 -13.28 -0.09 -5.08
N SER A 60 -13.56 -1.07 -5.94
CA SER A 60 -12.67 -2.22 -6.13
C SER A 60 -11.31 -1.71 -6.57
N LEU A 61 -10.31 -1.86 -5.72
CA LEU A 61 -8.94 -1.54 -6.07
C LEU A 61 -8.39 -2.68 -6.91
N TYR A 62 -7.88 -2.39 -8.10
CA TYR A 62 -7.18 -3.37 -8.94
C TYR A 62 -5.66 -3.17 -8.84
N ASP A 63 -4.88 -4.22 -9.08
CA ASP A 63 -3.43 -4.19 -9.07
C ASP A 63 -2.87 -4.30 -10.49
N LEU A 64 -2.63 -3.15 -11.11
CA LEU A 64 -2.13 -3.07 -12.48
C LEU A 64 -0.70 -3.61 -12.62
N ARG A 65 0.07 -3.69 -11.53
CA ARG A 65 1.43 -4.25 -11.55
C ARG A 65 1.45 -5.71 -12.01
N LYS A 66 0.35 -6.44 -11.79
CA LYS A 66 0.21 -7.81 -12.28
C LYS A 66 0.28 -7.90 -13.81
N LEU A 67 -0.06 -6.83 -14.54
CA LEU A 67 0.10 -6.78 -15.99
C LEU A 67 1.55 -6.66 -16.46
N GLN A 68 2.50 -6.38 -15.55
CA GLN A 68 3.92 -6.44 -15.86
C GLN A 68 4.43 -7.89 -15.89
N GLU A 69 3.73 -8.81 -15.24
CA GLU A 69 4.05 -10.24 -15.29
C GLU A 69 3.64 -10.80 -16.65
N GLN A 70 4.61 -11.39 -17.36
CA GLN A 70 4.39 -11.89 -18.73
C GLN A 70 3.20 -12.85 -18.84
N VAL A 71 3.05 -13.77 -17.87
CA VAL A 71 1.95 -14.75 -17.84
C VAL A 71 0.59 -14.06 -17.73
N THR A 72 0.46 -13.10 -16.80
CA THR A 72 -0.78 -12.37 -16.57
C THR A 72 -1.11 -11.46 -17.75
N LYS A 73 -0.09 -10.82 -18.34
CA LYS A 73 -0.21 -9.99 -19.54
C LYS A 73 -0.74 -10.79 -20.73
N GLU A 74 -0.11 -11.93 -21.04
CA GLU A 74 -0.56 -12.79 -22.14
C GLU A 74 -1.98 -13.30 -21.94
N LYS A 75 -2.32 -13.71 -20.71
CA LYS A 75 -3.66 -14.17 -20.38
C LYS A 75 -4.69 -13.04 -20.55
N ALA A 76 -4.37 -11.83 -20.12
CA ALA A 76 -5.23 -10.66 -20.30
C ALA A 76 -5.44 -10.35 -21.78
N THR A 77 -4.36 -10.30 -22.57
CA THR A 77 -4.41 -10.04 -24.02
C THR A 77 -5.24 -11.09 -24.75
N ARG A 78 -5.02 -12.38 -24.48
CA ARG A 78 -5.81 -13.47 -25.08
C ARG A 78 -7.29 -13.34 -24.73
N THR A 79 -7.61 -13.12 -23.45
CA THR A 79 -9.00 -13.01 -22.98
C THR A 79 -9.74 -11.85 -23.66
N ILE A 80 -9.08 -10.70 -23.79
CA ILE A 80 -9.64 -9.52 -24.46
C ILE A 80 -9.82 -9.81 -25.95
N ASN A 81 -8.78 -10.31 -26.63
CA ASN A 81 -8.84 -10.58 -28.07
C ASN A 81 -9.90 -11.61 -28.43
N THR A 82 -10.03 -12.69 -27.66
CA THR A 82 -11.07 -13.70 -27.88
C THR A 82 -12.47 -13.13 -27.73
N LYS A 83 -12.70 -12.26 -26.72
CA LYS A 83 -14.03 -11.64 -26.52
C LYS A 83 -14.35 -10.62 -27.60
N ILE A 84 -13.36 -9.87 -28.09
CA ILE A 84 -13.54 -8.93 -29.20
C ILE A 84 -13.82 -9.68 -30.50
N GLN A 85 -13.05 -10.72 -30.81
CA GLN A 85 -13.22 -11.50 -32.05
C GLN A 85 -14.52 -12.32 -32.10
N ALA A 86 -15.10 -12.64 -30.94
CA ALA A 86 -16.41 -13.31 -30.87
C ALA A 86 -17.60 -12.36 -31.12
N SER A 87 -17.35 -11.05 -31.20
CA SER A 87 -18.38 -10.04 -31.47
C SER A 87 -18.56 -9.90 -32.99
N GLU A 88 -19.71 -10.32 -33.52
CA GLU A 88 -20.08 -10.16 -34.95
C GLU A 88 -20.99 -8.93 -35.19
N GLU A 89 -21.14 -8.06 -34.18
CA GLU A 89 -22.10 -6.94 -34.19
C GLU A 89 -21.56 -5.72 -34.94
N LYS A 90 -22.39 -5.12 -35.80
CA LYS A 90 -22.03 -3.96 -36.65
C LYS A 90 -22.22 -2.60 -35.98
N ASP A 91 -22.70 -2.57 -34.74
CA ASP A 91 -23.02 -1.35 -34.02
C ASP A 91 -21.89 -0.96 -33.05
N ILE A 92 -21.40 0.27 -33.19
CA ILE A 92 -20.26 0.80 -32.45
C ILE A 92 -20.54 0.82 -30.94
N GLU A 93 -21.76 1.15 -30.53
CA GLU A 93 -22.12 1.24 -29.12
C GLU A 93 -22.10 -0.14 -28.45
N THR A 94 -22.55 -1.15 -29.18
CA THR A 94 -22.57 -2.53 -28.71
C THR A 94 -21.15 -3.12 -28.66
N GLU A 95 -20.31 -2.83 -29.66
CA GLU A 95 -18.87 -3.17 -29.63
C GLU A 95 -18.14 -2.52 -28.44
N MET A 96 -18.36 -1.23 -28.18
CA MET A 96 -17.76 -0.53 -27.04
C MET A 96 -18.22 -1.11 -25.70
N THR A 97 -19.49 -1.47 -25.60
CA THR A 97 -20.03 -2.13 -24.41
C THR A 97 -19.38 -3.50 -24.20
N ASN A 98 -19.23 -4.29 -25.26
CA ASN A 98 -18.59 -5.61 -25.22
C ASN A 98 -17.11 -5.49 -24.81
N LEU A 99 -16.39 -4.48 -25.32
CA LEU A 99 -15.01 -4.19 -24.94
C LEU A 99 -14.90 -3.80 -23.46
N GLY A 100 -15.79 -2.93 -22.97
CA GLY A 100 -15.87 -2.55 -21.57
C GLY A 100 -16.09 -3.76 -20.64
N GLN A 101 -16.97 -4.69 -21.03
CA GLN A 101 -17.24 -5.92 -20.29
C GLN A 101 -16.05 -6.89 -20.31
N ALA A 102 -15.37 -7.02 -21.45
CA ALA A 102 -14.17 -7.86 -21.57
C ALA A 102 -13.07 -7.37 -20.63
N VAL A 103 -12.82 -6.05 -20.61
CA VAL A 103 -11.87 -5.40 -19.70
C VAL A 103 -12.29 -5.58 -18.24
N GLU A 104 -13.57 -5.44 -17.91
CA GLU A 104 -14.05 -5.59 -16.54
C GLU A 104 -13.92 -7.04 -16.02
N SER A 105 -14.13 -8.04 -16.88
CA SER A 105 -13.89 -9.45 -16.54
C SER A 105 -12.42 -9.72 -16.25
N VAL A 106 -11.51 -9.22 -17.10
CA VAL A 106 -10.06 -9.34 -16.86
C VAL A 106 -9.65 -8.67 -15.55
N LYS A 107 -10.17 -7.46 -15.26
CA LYS A 107 -9.92 -6.76 -14.00
C LYS A 107 -10.32 -7.61 -12.79
N LYS A 108 -11.54 -8.19 -12.82
CA LYS A 108 -12.07 -9.01 -11.72
C LYS A 108 -11.37 -10.36 -11.56
N GLU A 109 -10.87 -10.94 -12.64
CA GLU A 109 -10.28 -12.28 -12.60
C GLU A 109 -8.78 -12.24 -12.34
N LEU A 110 -8.05 -11.33 -13.00
CA LEU A 110 -6.59 -11.32 -13.01
C LEU A 110 -5.97 -10.24 -12.14
N LEU A 111 -6.64 -9.09 -11.97
CA LEU A 111 -6.06 -7.90 -11.35
C LEU A 111 -6.55 -7.67 -9.92
N LYS A 112 -7.10 -8.71 -9.27
CA LYS A 112 -7.48 -8.63 -7.85
C LYS A 112 -6.24 -8.34 -6.99
N PRO A 113 -6.35 -7.41 -6.04
CA PRO A 113 -5.24 -7.05 -5.17
C PRO A 113 -4.99 -8.19 -4.19
N ASP A 114 -3.72 -8.50 -3.96
CA ASP A 114 -3.37 -9.46 -2.91
C ASP A 114 -3.67 -8.84 -1.53
N GLY A 115 -4.16 -9.66 -0.60
CA GLY A 115 -4.75 -9.21 0.67
C GLY A 115 -3.82 -8.42 1.59
N ARG A 116 -2.51 -8.37 1.32
CA ARG A 116 -1.54 -7.53 2.03
C ARG A 116 -0.64 -6.81 1.03
N LYS A 117 -1.03 -5.62 0.59
CA LYS A 117 -0.14 -4.76 -0.19
C LYS A 117 0.99 -4.23 0.71
N LYS A 118 2.20 -4.76 0.54
CA LYS A 118 3.41 -3.98 0.85
C LYS A 118 3.40 -2.77 -0.08
N LYS A 119 3.72 -1.58 0.44
CA LYS A 119 3.86 -0.38 -0.40
C LYS A 119 4.97 -0.65 -1.41
N SER A 120 4.79 -0.31 -2.68
CA SER A 120 5.74 -0.55 -3.77
C SER A 120 7.14 -0.01 -3.48
N TRP A 121 7.21 1.18 -2.89
CA TRP A 121 8.46 1.81 -2.47
C TRP A 121 9.11 1.19 -1.23
N MET A 122 8.44 0.25 -0.54
CA MET A 122 8.98 -0.41 0.66
C MET A 122 9.87 -1.59 0.24
N THR A 123 11.12 -1.28 -0.09
CA THR A 123 12.13 -2.26 -0.47
C THR A 123 12.64 -3.06 0.73
N GLU A 124 13.24 -4.22 0.48
CA GLU A 124 13.88 -5.04 1.51
C GLU A 124 15.02 -4.30 2.21
N GLU A 125 15.77 -3.47 1.48
CA GLU A 125 16.78 -2.56 2.04
C GLU A 125 16.18 -1.62 3.10
N ILE A 126 15.03 -0.99 2.80
CA ILE A 126 14.36 -0.09 3.76
C ILE A 126 13.86 -0.88 4.97
N LEU A 127 13.34 -2.09 4.78
CA LEU A 127 12.90 -2.94 5.89
C LEU A 127 14.08 -3.33 6.80
N ASN A 128 15.22 -3.68 6.22
CA ASN A 128 16.43 -4.00 6.98
C ASN A 128 16.95 -2.78 7.75
N LEU A 129 16.95 -1.59 7.13
CA LEU A 129 17.30 -0.34 7.81
C LEU A 129 16.34 0.00 8.96
N MET A 130 15.03 -0.30 8.80
CA MET A 130 14.06 -0.12 9.89
C MET A 130 14.33 -1.07 11.06
N GLU A 131 14.75 -2.30 10.77
CA GLU A 131 15.16 -3.27 11.80
C GLU A 131 16.46 -2.84 12.49
N GLU A 132 17.45 -2.36 11.73
CA GLU A 132 18.68 -1.78 12.28
C GLU A 132 18.38 -0.57 13.18
N ARG A 133 17.43 0.29 12.76
CA ARG A 133 16.94 1.41 13.57
C ARG A 133 16.31 0.92 14.88
N ARG A 134 15.51 -0.15 14.83
CA ARG A 134 14.86 -0.76 16.00
C ARG A 134 15.89 -1.26 17.01
N ILE A 135 16.95 -1.91 16.56
CA ILE A 135 18.05 -2.41 17.42
C ILE A 135 18.82 -1.24 18.05
N ASN A 136 19.04 -0.17 17.29
CA ASN A 136 19.78 1.02 17.74
C ASN A 136 18.96 2.04 18.55
N LYS A 137 17.76 1.68 19.05
CA LYS A 137 16.90 2.59 19.84
C LYS A 137 17.57 3.18 21.09
N GLY A 138 18.59 2.50 21.64
CA GLY A 138 19.39 2.98 22.77
C GLY A 138 20.51 3.96 22.41
N ASN A 139 20.83 4.10 21.13
CA ASN A 139 21.92 4.93 20.62
C ASN A 139 21.35 6.08 19.77
N GLU A 140 21.21 7.26 20.37
CA GLU A 140 20.56 8.42 19.73
C GLU A 140 21.25 8.88 18.44
N SER A 141 22.59 8.85 18.38
CA SER A 141 23.33 9.28 17.19
C SER A 141 23.11 8.33 16.03
N GLU A 142 23.24 7.03 16.25
CA GLU A 142 23.01 5.99 15.24
C GLU A 142 21.54 5.94 14.82
N TYR A 143 20.62 6.05 15.77
CA TYR A 143 19.18 6.11 15.47
C TYR A 143 18.84 7.28 14.52
N ARG A 144 19.38 8.48 14.79
CA ARG A 144 19.20 9.64 13.90
C ARG A 144 19.87 9.45 12.54
N ARG A 145 21.07 8.87 12.51
CA ARG A 145 21.81 8.57 11.27
C ARG A 145 21.01 7.62 10.38
N ILE A 146 20.58 6.48 10.92
CA ILE A 146 19.78 5.48 10.21
C ILE A 146 18.45 6.08 9.76
N GLN A 147 17.79 6.88 10.60
CA GLN A 147 16.55 7.57 10.24
C GLN A 147 16.72 8.51 9.03
N LYS A 148 17.86 9.21 8.93
CA LYS A 148 18.18 10.05 7.76
C LYS A 148 18.35 9.20 6.50
N ILE A 149 19.05 8.06 6.61
CA ILE A 149 19.26 7.12 5.49
C ILE A 149 17.92 6.54 5.02
N ILE A 150 17.07 6.06 5.94
CA ILE A 150 15.73 5.55 5.62
C ILE A 150 14.92 6.60 4.84
N ARG A 151 14.92 7.86 5.29
CA ARG A 151 14.21 8.95 4.59
C ARG A 151 14.75 9.18 3.19
N GLY A 152 16.08 9.12 3.01
CA GLY A 152 16.73 9.21 1.70
C GLY A 152 16.30 8.07 0.79
N LYS A 153 16.42 6.82 1.26
CA LYS A 153 16.04 5.61 0.51
C LYS A 153 14.56 5.57 0.14
N ILE A 154 13.67 6.01 1.04
CA ILE A 154 12.24 6.14 0.74
C ILE A 154 12.02 7.16 -0.38
N ARG A 155 12.75 8.28 -0.39
CA ARG A 155 12.64 9.30 -1.44
C ARG A 155 13.12 8.72 -2.77
N GLU A 156 14.33 8.15 -2.81
CA GLU A 156 14.89 7.51 -4.00
C GLU A 156 13.96 6.43 -4.57
N ALA A 157 13.40 5.57 -3.72
CA ALA A 157 12.48 4.52 -4.16
C ALA A 157 11.19 5.08 -4.77
N LYS A 158 10.65 6.16 -4.20
CA LYS A 158 9.46 6.83 -4.75
C LYS A 158 9.76 7.58 -6.03
N ASP A 159 10.90 8.25 -6.11
CA ASP A 159 11.33 8.99 -7.30
C ASP A 159 11.56 8.01 -8.45
N LYS A 160 12.24 6.89 -8.20
CA LYS A 160 12.39 5.80 -9.16
C LYS A 160 11.04 5.24 -9.63
N GLU A 161 10.10 5.03 -8.71
CA GLU A 161 8.74 4.59 -9.07
C GLU A 161 8.02 5.62 -9.96
N MET A 162 8.22 6.91 -9.71
CA MET A 162 7.66 7.97 -10.55
C MET A 162 8.30 8.00 -11.93
N THR A 163 9.64 7.97 -12.00
CA THR A 163 10.39 7.96 -13.25
C THR A 163 10.00 6.79 -14.14
N MET A 164 9.91 5.56 -13.59
CA MET A 164 9.48 4.39 -14.36
C MET A 164 8.07 4.56 -14.95
N LYS A 165 7.16 5.23 -14.23
CA LYS A 165 5.82 5.52 -14.76
C LYS A 165 5.86 6.56 -15.88
N CYS A 166 6.70 7.59 -15.75
CA CYS A 166 6.91 8.58 -16.81
C CYS A 166 7.46 7.91 -18.07
N GLU A 167 8.51 7.10 -17.95
CA GLU A 167 9.11 6.36 -19.06
C GLU A 167 8.09 5.41 -19.72
N GLU A 168 7.25 4.74 -18.93
CA GLU A 168 6.18 3.87 -19.44
C GLU A 168 5.14 4.66 -20.25
N ILE A 169 4.73 5.83 -19.75
CA ILE A 169 3.81 6.72 -20.47
C ILE A 169 4.44 7.21 -21.78
N GLU A 170 5.69 7.69 -21.74
CA GLU A 170 6.42 8.16 -22.92
C GLU A 170 6.60 7.06 -23.96
N PHE A 171 6.92 5.83 -23.52
CA PHE A 171 7.01 4.67 -24.41
C PHE A 171 5.67 4.39 -25.10
N PHE A 172 4.57 4.35 -24.36
CA PHE A 172 3.25 4.11 -24.96
C PHE A 172 2.79 5.25 -25.85
N GLN A 173 3.11 6.49 -25.49
CA GLN A 173 2.86 7.65 -26.34
C GLN A 173 3.64 7.53 -27.65
N SER A 174 4.95 7.33 -27.60
CA SER A 174 5.76 7.18 -28.83
C SER A 174 5.29 6.03 -29.74
N LYS A 175 4.78 4.95 -29.16
CA LYS A 175 4.39 3.75 -29.90
C LYS A 175 3.00 3.81 -30.53
N TYR A 176 2.07 4.56 -29.92
CA TYR A 176 0.65 4.52 -30.29
C TYR A 176 0.05 5.90 -30.63
N ASP A 177 0.76 7.00 -30.37
CA ASP A 177 0.31 8.38 -30.64
C ASP A 177 0.60 8.82 -32.10
N GLU A 178 1.26 7.98 -32.91
CA GLU A 178 1.43 8.17 -34.37
C GLU A 178 0.09 8.23 -35.13
N PHE A 179 -1.03 7.85 -34.50
CA PHE A 179 -2.36 7.91 -35.12
C PHE A 179 -3.02 9.31 -35.09
N ASN A 180 -2.37 10.33 -34.52
CA ASN A 180 -2.86 11.73 -34.50
C ASN A 180 -2.08 12.69 -35.42
N VAL A 181 -1.19 12.19 -36.29
CA VAL A 181 -0.44 13.03 -37.23
C VAL A 181 -0.69 12.59 -38.68
N GLY A 182 -1.89 12.87 -39.19
CA GLY A 182 -2.14 12.81 -40.63
C GLY A 182 -3.59 12.49 -41.03
N THR A 183 -4.46 13.49 -40.96
CA THR A 183 -5.30 14.04 -42.06
C THR A 183 -6.10 15.22 -41.53
#